data_AF-A0AAN9SK57-F1
#
_entry.id   AF-A0AAN9SK57-F1
#
_cell.length_a   1.000
_cell.length_b   1.000
_cell.length_c   1.000
_cell.angle_alpha   90.00
_cell.angle_beta   90.00
_cell.angle_gamma   90.00
#
_symmetry.space_group_name_H-M   'P 1'
#
loop_
_entity.id
_entity.type
_entity.pdbx_description
1 polymer ?
#
loop_
_entity_poly.entity_id
_entity_poly.type
_entity_poly.pdbx_seq_one_letter_code
_entity_poly.pdbx_strand_id
1 'polypeptide(L)'
;MISVSEFLYQLYAKIIVLLTYMLIELILVIRYLKSDTRPISTTQYLNFIEEKNPTICYSRRLKSEHIDCRVCLSEFQEGDKVRNLNCRHTFHKDCLDQWLQQYYATCPLCRNKVLPDDVVANFNMLHNQVEYDGNDDQLIFLLSALRGSTTLHTYL
;
A
#
# COMPACT_ATOMS: atom_id res chain seq x y z
N MET A 1 -26.93 -37.15 -43.14
CA MET A 1 -27.03 -37.54 -41.72
C MET A 1 -25.66 -37.35 -41.12
N ILE A 2 -25.50 -36.45 -40.14
CA ILE A 2 -24.23 -36.26 -39.45
C ILE A 2 -23.88 -37.58 -38.73
N SER A 3 -22.66 -38.07 -38.89
CA SER A 3 -22.22 -39.31 -38.25
C SER A 3 -22.16 -39.13 -36.73
N VAL A 4 -22.45 -40.19 -35.97
CA VAL A 4 -22.44 -40.14 -34.50
C VAL A 4 -21.09 -39.67 -33.96
N SER A 5 -19.99 -40.07 -34.61
CA SER A 5 -18.63 -39.65 -34.26
C SER A 5 -18.41 -38.14 -34.44
N GLU A 6 -18.93 -37.56 -35.51
CA GLU A 6 -18.82 -36.12 -35.78
C GLU A 6 -19.65 -35.30 -34.78
N PHE A 7 -20.85 -35.79 -34.43
CA PHE A 7 -21.66 -35.18 -33.38
C PHE A 7 -20.96 -35.21 -32.01
N LEU A 8 -20.36 -36.35 -31.64
CA LEU A 8 -19.62 -36.51 -30.39
C LEU A 8 -18.39 -35.58 -30.33
N TYR A 9 -17.66 -35.43 -31.44
CA TYR A 9 -16.53 -34.50 -31.52
C TYR A 9 -16.96 -33.05 -31.34
N GLN A 10 -18.05 -32.64 -32.00
CA GLN A 10 -18.59 -31.29 -31.89
C GLN A 10 -19.09 -30.99 -30.46
N LEU A 11 -19.73 -31.96 -29.81
CA LEU A 11 -20.17 -31.84 -28.42
C LEU A 11 -18.97 -31.73 -27.47
N TYR A 12 -17.96 -32.59 -27.66
CA TYR A 12 -16.74 -32.59 -26.86
C TYR A 12 -15.96 -31.27 -26.97
N ALA A 13 -15.79 -30.74 -28.18
CA ALA A 13 -15.11 -29.46 -28.42
C ALA A 13 -15.82 -28.29 -27.71
N LYS A 14 -17.16 -28.24 -27.78
CA LYS A 14 -17.96 -27.22 -27.08
C LYS A 14 -17.85 -27.34 -25.57
N ILE A 15 -17.88 -28.56 -25.03
CA ILE A 15 -17.70 -28.81 -23.60
C ILE A 15 -16.32 -28.32 -23.14
N ILE A 16 -15.25 -28.63 -23.89
CA ILE A 16 -13.91 -28.12 -23.56
C ILE A 16 -13.89 -26.59 -23.53
N VAL A 17 -14.41 -25.93 -24.58
CA VAL A 17 -14.42 -24.46 -24.64
C VAL A 17 -15.18 -23.86 -23.45
N LEU A 18 -16.35 -24.40 -23.14
CA LEU A 18 -17.14 -23.96 -21.98
C LEU A 18 -16.40 -24.17 -20.65
N LEU A 19 -15.78 -25.34 -20.45
CA LEU A 19 -15.01 -25.62 -19.25
C LEU A 19 -13.79 -24.69 -19.15
N THR A 20 -13.09 -24.42 -20.24
CA THR A 20 -11.95 -23.49 -20.24
C THR A 20 -12.37 -22.07 -19.92
N TYR A 21 -13.50 -21.61 -20.46
CA TYR A 21 -14.07 -20.29 -20.14
C TYR A 21 -14.44 -20.20 -18.65
N MET A 22 -15.14 -21.20 -18.12
CA MET A 22 -15.51 -21.26 -16.70
C MET A 22 -14.29 -21.29 -15.78
N LEU A 23 -13.22 -22.00 -16.17
CA LEU A 23 -11.97 -22.01 -15.42
C LEU A 23 -11.26 -20.66 -15.46
N ILE A 24 -11.25 -19.96 -16.60
CA ILE A 24 -10.67 -18.62 -16.73
C ILE A 24 -11.44 -17.64 -15.85
N GLU A 25 -12.77 -17.61 -15.93
CA GLU A 25 -13.62 -16.77 -15.09
C GLU A 25 -13.40 -17.07 -13.61
N LEU A 26 -13.30 -18.35 -13.23
CA LEU A 26 -12.99 -18.74 -11.86
C LEU A 26 -11.60 -18.23 -11.42
N ILE A 27 -10.58 -18.33 -12.27
CA ILE A 27 -9.24 -17.80 -11.98
C ILE A 27 -9.27 -16.27 -11.84
N LEU A 28 -10.02 -15.56 -12.69
CA LEU A 28 -10.18 -14.11 -12.62
C LEU A 28 -10.90 -13.70 -11.33
N VAL A 29 -11.97 -14.39 -10.94
CA VAL A 29 -12.68 -14.17 -9.68
C VAL A 29 -11.78 -14.46 -8.49
N ILE A 30 -11.03 -15.57 -8.49
CA ILE A 30 -10.07 -15.88 -7.42
C ILE A 30 -9.00 -14.78 -7.31
N ARG A 31 -8.49 -14.29 -8.46
CA ARG A 31 -7.52 -13.19 -8.48
C ARG A 31 -8.11 -11.88 -7.99
N TYR A 32 -9.34 -11.57 -8.38
CA TYR A 32 -10.07 -10.38 -7.93
C TYR A 32 -10.34 -10.43 -6.42
N LEU A 33 -10.79 -11.56 -5.89
CA LEU A 33 -11.00 -11.76 -4.46
C LEU A 33 -9.68 -11.74 -3.67
N LYS A 34 -8.59 -12.24 -4.25
CA LYS A 34 -7.25 -12.16 -3.66
C LYS A 34 -6.63 -10.76 -3.78
N SER A 35 -7.11 -9.94 -4.72
CA SER A 35 -6.70 -8.56 -4.92
C SER A 35 -7.28 -7.59 -3.88
N ASP A 36 -8.03 -8.08 -2.89
CA ASP A 36 -8.38 -7.31 -1.69
C ASP A 36 -7.13 -7.17 -0.77
N THR A 37 -6.01 -6.71 -1.36
CA THR A 37 -4.93 -6.08 -0.61
C THR A 37 -5.51 -4.76 -0.12
N ARG A 38 -6.16 -4.82 1.04
CA ARG A 38 -6.66 -3.62 1.69
C ARG A 38 -5.47 -2.66 1.84
N PRO A 39 -5.53 -1.48 1.21
CA PRO A 39 -4.46 -0.52 1.33
C PRO A 39 -4.24 -0.22 2.81
N ILE A 40 -2.98 -0.22 3.23
CA ILE A 40 -2.62 0.06 4.63
C ILE A 40 -2.79 1.56 4.85
N SER A 41 -3.57 1.94 5.86
CA SER A 41 -3.75 3.35 6.23
C SER A 41 -2.46 3.98 6.76
N THR A 42 -2.34 5.31 6.67
CA THR A 42 -1.17 6.06 7.16
C THR A 42 -0.86 5.78 8.64
N THR A 43 -1.88 5.60 9.48
CA THR A 43 -1.70 5.26 10.90
C THR A 43 -1.10 3.86 11.09
N GLN A 44 -1.57 2.88 10.32
CA GLN A 44 -1.03 1.53 10.33
C GLN A 44 0.41 1.49 9.80
N TYR A 45 0.71 2.27 8.77
CA TYR A 45 2.07 2.40 8.23
C TYR A 45 3.04 3.01 9.24
N LEU A 46 2.67 4.10 9.91
CA LEU A 46 3.48 4.73 10.96
C LEU A 46 3.71 3.81 12.16
N ASN A 47 2.69 3.06 12.57
CA ASN A 47 2.81 2.05 13.63
C ASN A 47 3.82 0.96 13.24
N PHE A 48 3.81 0.52 11.99
CA PHE A 48 4.78 -0.47 11.48
C PHE A 48 6.21 0.08 11.51
N ILE A 49 6.42 1.37 11.18
CA ILE A 49 7.75 1.98 11.31
C ILE A 49 8.16 2.09 12.78
N GLU A 50 7.27 2.48 13.69
CA GLU A 50 7.60 2.55 15.13
C GLU A 50 7.95 1.17 15.70
N GLU A 51 7.27 0.11 15.27
CA GLU A 51 7.59 -1.27 15.67
C GLU A 51 8.97 -1.71 15.15
N LYS A 52 9.30 -1.38 13.89
CA LYS A 52 10.56 -1.79 13.25
C LYS A 52 11.76 -0.92 13.60
N ASN A 53 11.54 0.38 13.78
CA ASN A 53 12.55 1.40 14.02
C ASN A 53 12.07 2.31 15.16
N PRO A 54 12.15 1.85 16.41
CA PRO A 54 11.59 2.57 17.55
C PRO A 54 12.26 3.92 17.76
N THR A 55 11.46 4.88 18.21
CA THR A 55 11.95 6.20 18.57
C THR A 55 12.74 6.13 19.87
N ILE A 56 13.94 6.70 19.85
CA ILE A 56 14.78 6.87 21.04
C ILE A 56 15.05 8.36 21.28
N CYS A 57 15.26 8.73 22.54
CA CYS A 57 15.79 10.06 22.85
C CYS A 57 17.29 10.07 22.59
N TYR A 58 17.75 11.02 21.79
CA TYR A 58 19.16 11.23 21.54
C TYR A 58 19.85 11.62 22.85
N SER A 59 20.97 10.96 23.11
CA SER A 59 21.91 11.37 24.13
C SER A 59 23.29 11.43 23.51
N ARG A 60 24.12 12.40 23.91
CA ARG A 60 25.51 12.52 23.43
C ARG A 60 26.37 11.29 23.72
N ARG A 61 25.90 10.39 24.59
CA ARG A 61 26.53 9.09 24.88
C ARG A 61 26.26 8.03 23.81
N LEU A 62 25.26 8.22 22.95
CA LEU A 62 24.99 7.35 21.82
C LEU A 62 26.11 7.54 20.80
N LYS A 63 26.87 6.49 20.51
CA LYS A 63 27.83 6.48 19.40
C LYS A 63 27.06 6.37 18.08
N SER A 64 26.57 7.49 17.55
CA SER A 64 26.09 7.58 16.18
C SER A 64 27.25 7.87 15.22
N GLU A 65 27.17 7.41 13.97
CA GLU A 65 28.17 7.70 12.94
C GLU A 65 28.20 9.20 12.57
N HIS A 66 27.09 9.91 12.80
CA HIS A 66 26.93 11.34 12.54
C HIS A 66 26.25 12.04 13.71
N ILE A 67 26.63 13.30 13.96
CA ILE A 67 26.04 14.16 14.99
C ILE A 67 24.92 15.06 14.45
N ASP A 68 24.64 14.98 13.16
CA ASP A 68 23.68 15.78 12.43
C ASP A 68 22.67 14.91 11.65
N CYS A 69 21.44 15.38 11.56
CA CYS A 69 20.43 14.77 10.71
C CYS A 69 20.67 15.18 9.26
N ARG A 70 20.91 14.21 8.39
CA ARG A 70 21.21 14.47 6.97
C ARG A 70 19.99 14.86 6.12
N VAL A 71 18.79 14.85 6.70
CA VAL A 71 17.55 15.28 6.03
C VAL A 71 17.30 16.77 6.28
N CYS A 72 17.29 17.22 7.54
CA CYS A 72 17.08 18.63 7.89
C CYS A 72 18.39 19.42 8.07
N LEU A 73 19.54 18.76 7.94
CA LEU A 73 20.89 19.33 8.09
C LEU A 73 21.15 20.00 9.46
N SER A 74 20.39 19.62 10.49
CA SER A 74 20.50 20.15 11.84
C SER A 74 21.21 19.17 12.77
N GLU A 75 22.03 19.70 13.70
CA GLU A 75 22.69 18.89 14.74
C GLU A 75 21.67 18.29 15.71
N PHE A 76 21.98 17.09 16.23
CA PHE A 76 21.17 16.44 17.25
C PHE A 76 21.39 17.07 18.63
N GLN A 77 20.30 17.36 19.33
CA GLN A 77 20.31 17.89 20.69
C GLN A 77 19.92 16.83 21.71
N GLU A 78 20.40 16.98 22.95
CA GLU A 78 20.07 16.05 24.04
C GLU A 78 18.56 16.02 24.26
N GLY A 79 17.95 14.83 24.18
CA GLY A 79 16.51 14.65 24.28
C GLY A 79 15.76 14.63 22.93
N ASP A 80 16.43 14.91 21.80
CA ASP A 80 15.80 14.84 20.48
C ASP A 80 15.24 13.46 20.19
N LYS A 81 14.05 13.40 19.59
CA LYS A 81 13.47 12.13 19.15
C LYS A 81 14.14 11.71 17.84
N VAL A 82 14.93 10.64 17.90
CA VAL A 82 15.66 10.11 16.75
C VAL A 82 15.31 8.65 16.51
N ARG A 83 15.50 8.19 15.28
CA ARG A 83 15.39 6.78 14.88
C ARG A 83 16.72 6.33 14.31
N ASN A 84 17.19 5.17 14.76
CA ASN A 84 18.37 4.51 14.22
C ASN A 84 17.94 3.37 13.31
N LEU A 85 18.40 3.39 12.07
CA LEU A 85 18.10 2.36 11.09
C LEU A 85 19.03 1.15 11.25
N ASN A 86 18.64 0.00 10.72
CA ASN A 86 19.49 -1.20 10.68
C ASN A 86 20.82 -0.98 9.93
N CYS A 87 20.88 0.03 9.04
CA CYS A 87 22.10 0.45 8.36
C CYS A 87 22.99 1.40 9.20
N ARG A 88 22.69 1.61 10.49
CA ARG A 88 23.40 2.45 11.48
C ARG A 88 23.32 3.96 11.27
N HIS A 89 22.54 4.41 10.29
CA HIS A 89 22.27 5.82 10.10
C HIS A 89 21.13 6.30 11.01
N THR A 90 21.35 7.45 11.64
CA THR A 90 20.41 8.08 12.58
C THR A 90 19.81 9.34 11.97
N PHE A 91 18.51 9.53 12.19
CA PHE A 91 17.76 10.71 11.73
C PHE A 91 16.77 11.15 12.80
N HIS A 92 16.31 12.41 12.77
CA HIS A 92 15.14 12.80 13.55
C HIS A 92 13.94 11.96 13.16
N LYS A 93 13.12 11.58 14.15
CA LYS A 93 11.92 10.78 13.95
C LYS A 93 11.06 11.36 12.83
N ASP A 94 10.69 12.63 12.95
CA ASP A 94 9.77 13.27 12.00
C ASP A 94 10.38 13.40 10.60
N CYS A 95 11.69 13.65 10.50
CA CYS A 95 12.41 13.72 9.23
C CYS A 95 12.43 12.37 8.49
N LEU A 96 12.69 11.29 9.22
CA LEU A 96 12.67 9.95 8.65
C LEU A 96 11.25 9.54 8.27
N ASP A 97 10.26 9.83 9.11
CA ASP A 97 8.86 9.42 8.89
C ASP A 97 8.28 10.06 7.64
N GLN A 98 8.56 11.35 7.43
CA GLN A 98 8.18 12.05 6.21
C GLN A 98 8.92 11.50 4.98
N TRP A 99 10.22 11.22 5.12
CA TRP A 99 11.01 10.63 4.04
C TRP A 99 10.48 9.27 3.60
N LEU A 100 10.17 8.38 4.55
CA LEU A 100 9.67 7.03 4.23
C LEU A 100 8.30 7.07 3.56
N GLN A 101 7.43 8.01 3.95
CA GLN A 101 6.13 8.23 3.31
C GLN A 101 6.26 8.76 1.88
N GLN A 102 7.27 9.57 1.59
CA GLN A 102 7.42 10.24 0.28
C GLN A 102 8.35 9.48 -0.70
N TYR A 103 9.36 8.75 -0.21
CA TYR A 103 10.47 8.25 -1.02
C TYR A 103 10.84 6.78 -0.73
N TYR A 104 10.11 5.85 -1.36
CA TYR A 104 10.38 4.40 -1.49
C TYR A 104 10.80 3.65 -0.19
N ALA A 105 10.53 4.21 0.99
CA ALA A 105 10.96 3.67 2.28
C ALA A 105 12.44 3.21 2.34
N THR A 106 13.35 4.02 1.78
CA THR A 106 14.80 3.74 1.79
C THR A 106 15.56 4.70 2.68
N CYS A 107 16.76 4.30 3.13
CA CYS A 107 17.66 5.16 3.88
C CYS A 107 18.13 6.34 3.00
N PRO A 108 18.01 7.60 3.45
CA PRO A 108 18.47 8.78 2.71
C PRO A 108 19.96 8.77 2.34
N LEU A 109 20.79 8.05 3.11
CA LEU A 109 22.25 8.05 2.94
C LEU A 109 22.75 6.90 2.09
N CYS A 110 22.34 5.67 2.39
CA CYS A 110 22.87 4.47 1.72
C CYS A 110 21.87 3.75 0.83
N ARG A 111 20.61 4.21 0.77
CA ARG A 111 19.52 3.60 -0.01
C ARG A 111 19.17 2.15 0.40
N ASN A 112 19.69 1.66 1.53
CA ASN A 112 19.24 0.39 2.10
C ASN A 112 17.75 0.46 2.42
N LYS A 113 17.03 -0.63 2.14
CA LYS A 113 15.60 -0.74 2.41
C LYS A 113 15.35 -0.69 3.92
N VAL A 114 14.43 0.18 4.33
CA VAL A 114 14.01 0.33 5.74
C VAL A 114 12.79 -0.53 6.02
N LEU A 115 11.89 -0.64 5.05
CA LEU A 115 10.66 -1.42 5.11
C LEU A 115 10.64 -2.49 4.00
N PRO A 116 9.88 -3.58 4.17
CA PRO A 116 9.71 -4.59 3.14
C PRO A 116 8.80 -4.09 2.01
N ASP A 117 9.04 -4.59 0.79
CA ASP A 117 8.44 -4.06 -0.45
C ASP A 117 6.91 -4.20 -0.47
N ASP A 118 6.36 -5.25 0.16
CA ASP A 118 4.92 -5.50 0.25
C ASP A 118 4.20 -4.43 1.07
N VAL A 119 4.77 -4.01 2.20
CA VAL A 119 4.22 -2.94 3.03
C VAL A 119 4.25 -1.60 2.29
N VAL A 120 5.35 -1.30 1.61
CA VAL A 120 5.53 -0.07 0.83
C VAL A 120 4.58 -0.04 -0.37
N ALA A 121 4.44 -1.15 -1.09
CA ALA A 121 3.51 -1.26 -2.21
C ALA A 121 2.06 -1.02 -1.75
N ASN A 122 1.64 -1.65 -0.66
CA ASN A 122 0.28 -1.49 -0.12
C ASN A 122 -0.01 -0.04 0.34
N PHE A 123 1.00 0.66 0.88
CA PHE A 123 0.85 2.07 1.28
C PHE A 123 0.82 3.00 0.06
N ASN A 124 1.71 2.81 -0.92
CA ASN A 124 1.77 3.64 -2.14
C ASN A 124 0.50 3.46 -2.99
N MET A 125 -0.11 2.27 -3.00
CA MET A 125 -1.41 2.06 -3.64
C MET A 125 -2.49 2.97 -3.06
N LEU A 126 -2.51 3.21 -1.74
CA LEU A 126 -3.42 4.16 -1.12
C LEU A 126 -3.08 5.60 -1.52
N HIS A 127 -1.81 5.99 -1.40
CA HIS A 127 -1.39 7.38 -1.62
C HIS A 127 -1.65 7.83 -3.06
N ASN A 128 -1.33 6.97 -4.04
CA ASN A 128 -1.62 7.21 -5.46
C ASN A 128 -3.12 7.25 -5.76
N GLN A 129 -3.95 6.55 -4.98
CA GLN A 129 -5.41 6.60 -5.12
C GLN A 129 -5.98 7.93 -4.61
N VAL A 130 -5.31 8.59 -3.67
CA VAL A 130 -5.68 9.93 -3.17
C VAL A 130 -5.13 11.05 -4.07
N GLU A 131 -4.01 10.85 -4.76
CA GLU A 131 -3.46 11.82 -5.72
C GLU A 131 -4.25 11.92 -7.04
N TYR A 132 -5.22 11.03 -7.30
CA TYR A 132 -6.27 11.26 -8.30
C TYR A 132 -7.39 12.15 -7.71
N ASP A 133 -7.04 13.34 -7.24
CA ASP A 133 -8.00 14.44 -7.03
C ASP A 133 -8.25 15.12 -8.38
N GLY A 134 -8.89 14.34 -9.25
CA GLY A 134 -9.29 14.72 -10.60
C GLY A 134 -10.78 14.48 -10.76
N ASN A 135 -11.58 15.27 -10.04
CA ASN A 135 -13.04 15.42 -10.18
C ASN A 135 -13.91 14.40 -9.41
N ASP A 136 -13.91 14.48 -8.08
CA ASP A 136 -14.75 13.66 -7.17
C ASP A 136 -16.25 13.96 -7.23
N ASP A 137 -16.68 14.91 -8.05
CA ASP A 137 -18.10 15.22 -8.26
C ASP A 137 -18.84 14.07 -8.98
N GLN A 138 -18.12 13.28 -9.79
CA GLN A 138 -18.75 12.23 -10.62
C GLN A 138 -18.80 10.86 -9.94
N LEU A 139 -17.82 10.52 -9.11
CA LEU A 139 -17.73 9.20 -8.46
C LEU A 139 -18.66 9.08 -7.25
N ILE A 140 -18.77 10.14 -6.44
CA ILE A 140 -19.74 10.23 -5.34
C ILE A 140 -21.18 10.21 -5.89
N PHE A 141 -21.42 10.89 -7.01
CA PHE A 141 -22.72 10.91 -7.67
C PHE A 141 -23.13 9.51 -8.18
N LEU A 142 -22.23 8.77 -8.83
CA LEU A 142 -22.50 7.41 -9.29
C LEU A 142 -22.76 6.43 -8.12
N LEU A 143 -22.00 6.54 -7.03
CA LEU A 143 -22.21 5.72 -5.84
C LEU A 143 -23.55 6.04 -5.12
N SER A 144 -23.97 7.31 -5.15
CA SER A 144 -25.28 7.74 -4.62
C SER A 144 -26.45 7.29 -5.50
N ALA A 145 -26.27 7.30 -6.83
CA ALA A 145 -27.27 6.85 -7.80
C ALA A 145 -27.46 5.32 -7.77
N LEU A 146 -26.39 4.56 -7.49
CA LEU A 146 -26.45 3.11 -7.34
C LEU A 146 -27.07 2.67 -6.00
N ARG A 147 -26.97 3.51 -4.96
CA ARG A 147 -27.69 3.32 -3.68
C ARG A 147 -29.03 4.04 -3.71
N GLY A 148 -29.91 3.62 -4.62
CA GLY A 148 -31.30 4.07 -4.65
C GLY A 148 -32.05 3.71 -3.35
N SER A 149 -32.32 4.75 -2.54
CA SER A 149 -33.53 4.92 -1.72
C SER A 149 -33.77 4.04 -0.49
N THR A 150 -33.32 4.51 0.68
CA THR A 150 -34.01 4.55 2.01
C THR A 150 -33.03 5.28 2.95
N THR A 151 -33.26 6.44 3.59
CA THR A 151 -34.44 7.11 4.14
C THR A 151 -34.12 8.60 4.34
N LEU A 152 -35.18 9.42 4.30
CA LEU A 152 -35.22 10.86 4.54
C LEU A 152 -34.81 11.32 5.95
N HIS A 153 -34.47 12.62 6.03
CA HIS A 153 -34.70 13.56 7.13
C HIS A 153 -33.98 13.34 8.46
N THR A 154 -33.01 14.22 8.75
CA THR A 154 -33.09 15.24 9.83
C THR A 154 -31.76 15.99 9.88
N TYR A 155 -31.77 17.30 9.63
CA TYR A 155 -30.98 18.33 10.33
C TYR A 155 -31.43 19.68 9.74
N LEU A 156 -32.45 20.25 10.38
CA LEU A 156 -32.51 21.70 10.60
C LEU A 156 -31.47 22.05 11.66
#